data_AF-A0A1G3ZJB7-F1
#
_entry.id   AF-A0A1G3ZJB7-F1
#
_cell.length_a   1.000
_cell.length_b   1.000
_cell.length_c   1.000
_cell.angle_alpha   90.00
_cell.angle_beta   90.00
_cell.angle_gamma   90.00
#
_symmetry.space_group_name_H-M   'P 1'
#
loop_
_entity.id
_entity.type
_entity.pdbx_description
1 polymer ?
#
loop_
_entity_poly.entity_id
_entity_poly.type
_entity_poly.pdbx_seq_one_letter_code
_entity_poly.pdbx_strand_id
1 'polypeptide(L)'
;MNNSTYNYCIDFPIDRINQEKCEVIGWIFHKEGYPIKKIRLKIKNKIFDGVIGYPRPDVTSYFNNAKESEHSGFRVPVELNAGLNKMMIEILSREKDCWEIAGIIEIKYTQWSGFNFFKKGFIKKFQETRVCKKPPWRNYLKRLFSKKNFLINSQSRSRFIAIIRNDLLTNIHYFLDRKKLIGLGYLVQHAPKAITHEKYPKHQKLDCYPKITIVTPSYNQGNFLEATIQSVLNQNYSNLEYIVIDGGSQDASSQIIKKHESYLSYAVSEQDQGQSHAIQKGFDQCTGGCNDIMAYLNSDDTYLPGALEFVANYFHQHPEVDMIYGHRVLIDEHGNEIGRWFTPHHNHYNLSVLDYVPQETMFWRKRFYDKIGGIDPGFHFAMDWDLLLRIQESGAVIKRVPYFLACFRVHTQQKTNIQMSTIGEIEINKLRERSHNGKVSQKNIAKVHKKNSIESAITSLLFGRGIRF
;
A
#
# COMPACT_ATOMS: atom_id res chain seq x y z
N MET A 1 -11.88 -1.35 25.96
CA MET A 1 -11.50 -2.76 25.78
C MET A 1 -12.75 -3.52 25.36
N ASN A 2 -12.75 -4.17 24.19
CA ASN A 2 -13.92 -4.89 23.68
C ASN A 2 -14.05 -6.23 24.41
N ASN A 3 -15.20 -6.46 25.02
CA ASN A 3 -15.56 -7.67 25.79
C ASN A 3 -15.85 -8.88 24.87
N SER A 4 -14.96 -9.13 23.91
CA SER A 4 -15.07 -10.23 22.94
C SER A 4 -14.46 -11.49 23.52
N THR A 5 -15.20 -12.60 23.56
CA THR A 5 -14.74 -13.95 23.97
C THR A 5 -13.65 -14.51 23.05
N TYR A 6 -13.57 -14.01 21.82
CA TYR A 6 -12.66 -14.46 20.78
C TYR A 6 -11.62 -13.40 20.44
N ASN A 7 -10.42 -13.84 20.06
CA ASN A 7 -9.47 -13.02 19.32
C ASN A 7 -9.59 -13.39 17.84
N TYR A 8 -9.72 -12.41 16.96
CA TYR A 8 -9.77 -12.64 15.53
C TYR A 8 -9.27 -11.45 14.72
N CYS A 9 -8.84 -11.70 13.49
CA CYS A 9 -8.57 -10.68 12.48
C CYS A 9 -8.92 -11.20 11.08
N ILE A 10 -9.11 -10.27 10.14
CA ILE A 10 -9.33 -10.54 8.72
C ILE A 10 -8.11 -10.04 7.95
N ASP A 11 -7.43 -10.97 7.30
CA ASP A 11 -6.28 -10.68 6.45
C ASP A 11 -6.73 -10.29 5.04
N PHE A 12 -7.86 -10.85 4.57
CA PHE A 12 -8.45 -10.50 3.28
C PHE A 12 -9.97 -10.74 3.24
N PRO A 13 -10.75 -9.88 2.55
CA PRO A 13 -10.39 -8.53 2.11
C PRO A 13 -10.40 -7.54 3.28
N ILE A 14 -9.55 -6.53 3.22
CA ILE A 14 -9.35 -5.52 4.28
C ILE A 14 -10.31 -4.33 4.09
N ASP A 15 -10.73 -4.02 2.86
CA ASP A 15 -11.68 -2.91 2.60
C ASP A 15 -12.69 -3.23 1.46
N ARG A 16 -12.22 -3.24 0.21
CA ARG A 16 -13.09 -3.29 -0.99
C ARG A 16 -12.68 -4.36 -1.95
N ILE A 17 -13.68 -5.03 -2.52
CA ILE A 17 -13.48 -6.02 -3.56
C ILE A 17 -14.31 -5.70 -4.82
N ASN A 18 -13.79 -6.07 -5.97
CA ASN A 18 -14.42 -5.86 -7.29
C ASN A 18 -14.97 -7.16 -7.90
N GLN A 19 -15.01 -8.25 -7.14
CA GLN A 19 -15.53 -9.56 -7.55
C GLN A 19 -16.69 -9.98 -6.65
N GLU A 20 -17.69 -10.60 -7.25
CA GLU A 20 -18.89 -11.12 -6.55
C GLU A 20 -18.53 -12.30 -5.66
N LYS A 21 -17.65 -13.19 -6.15
CA LYS A 21 -17.15 -14.34 -5.40
C LYS A 21 -15.74 -14.01 -4.90
N CYS A 22 -15.49 -14.24 -3.62
CA CYS A 22 -14.16 -14.11 -3.03
C CYS A 22 -13.98 -15.06 -1.85
N GLU A 23 -12.75 -15.25 -1.40
CA GLU A 23 -12.49 -15.88 -0.10
C GLU A 23 -12.34 -14.79 0.97
N VAL A 24 -12.88 -15.03 2.16
CA VAL A 24 -12.52 -14.29 3.37
C VAL A 24 -11.46 -15.11 4.11
N ILE A 25 -10.30 -14.52 4.34
CA ILE A 25 -9.14 -15.15 4.96
C ILE A 25 -8.83 -14.40 6.24
N GLY A 26 -8.54 -15.13 7.31
CA GLY A 26 -8.22 -14.54 8.61
C GLY A 26 -7.76 -15.58 9.61
N TRP A 27 -7.78 -15.18 10.88
CA TRP A 27 -7.52 -16.06 12.01
C TRP A 27 -8.51 -15.80 13.14
N ILE A 28 -8.81 -16.84 13.90
CA ILE A 28 -9.69 -16.78 15.08
C ILE A 28 -9.36 -17.89 16.08
N PHE A 29 -9.31 -17.54 17.37
CA PHE A 29 -9.22 -18.50 18.46
C PHE A 29 -9.91 -18.00 19.73
N HIS A 30 -10.27 -18.94 20.61
CA HIS A 30 -10.94 -18.64 21.89
C HIS A 30 -9.91 -18.17 22.92
N LYS A 31 -10.22 -17.10 23.68
CA LYS A 31 -9.28 -16.54 24.68
C LYS A 31 -8.92 -17.50 25.83
N GLU A 32 -9.88 -18.33 26.22
CA GLU A 32 -9.72 -19.32 27.30
C GLU A 32 -9.30 -20.71 26.80
N GLY A 33 -8.96 -20.84 25.50
CA GLY A 33 -8.38 -22.08 24.98
C GLY A 33 -9.36 -23.14 24.46
N TYR A 34 -10.66 -22.85 24.36
CA TYR A 34 -11.61 -23.81 23.79
C TYR A 34 -11.43 -23.97 22.27
N PRO A 35 -11.37 -25.22 21.76
CA PRO A 35 -11.15 -25.46 20.34
C PRO A 35 -12.40 -25.15 19.51
N ILE A 36 -12.16 -24.53 18.36
CA ILE A 36 -13.19 -24.20 17.36
C ILE A 36 -13.27 -25.35 16.36
N LYS A 37 -14.43 -25.99 16.23
CA LYS A 37 -14.64 -27.13 15.30
C LYS A 37 -14.94 -26.67 13.88
N LYS A 38 -15.77 -25.64 13.75
CA LYS A 38 -16.28 -25.14 12.47
C LYS A 38 -16.38 -23.62 12.52
N ILE A 39 -16.24 -23.02 11.35
CA ILE A 39 -16.45 -21.61 11.12
C ILE A 39 -17.36 -21.43 9.92
N ARG A 40 -18.20 -20.40 9.98
CA ARG A 40 -18.97 -19.95 8.82
C ARG A 40 -19.17 -18.45 8.87
N LEU A 41 -19.44 -17.87 7.71
CA LEU A 41 -19.88 -16.48 7.61
C LEU A 41 -21.36 -16.45 7.27
N LYS A 42 -22.10 -15.56 7.93
CA LYS A 42 -23.51 -15.33 7.64
C LYS A 42 -23.72 -13.92 7.09
N ILE A 43 -24.29 -13.84 5.89
CA ILE A 43 -24.64 -12.58 5.22
C ILE A 43 -26.15 -12.55 5.01
N LYS A 44 -26.86 -11.75 5.80
CA LYS A 44 -28.34 -11.77 5.86
C LYS A 44 -28.83 -13.21 6.13
N ASN A 45 -29.48 -13.85 5.16
CA ASN A 45 -30.02 -15.20 5.25
C ASN A 45 -29.13 -16.26 4.57
N LYS A 46 -28.03 -15.86 3.92
CA LYS A 46 -27.07 -16.80 3.31
C LYS A 46 -26.02 -17.22 4.33
N ILE A 47 -25.69 -18.51 4.31
CA ILE A 47 -24.66 -19.12 5.15
C ILE A 47 -23.55 -19.61 4.23
N PHE A 48 -22.30 -19.34 4.61
CA PHE A 48 -21.11 -19.73 3.88
C PHE A 48 -20.18 -20.49 4.83
N ASP A 49 -20.09 -21.81 4.66
CA ASP A 49 -19.21 -22.65 5.46
C ASP A 49 -17.75 -22.46 5.05
N GLY A 50 -16.88 -22.44 6.05
CA GLY A 50 -15.44 -22.28 5.86
C GLY A 50 -14.63 -23.44 6.43
N VAL A 51 -13.33 -23.39 6.14
CA VAL A 51 -12.33 -24.29 6.71
C VAL A 51 -11.54 -23.50 7.75
N ILE A 52 -11.37 -24.07 8.94
CA ILE A 52 -10.53 -23.56 10.03
C ILE A 52 -9.49 -24.64 10.38
N GLY A 53 -8.34 -24.23 10.92
CA GLY A 53 -7.25 -25.13 11.23
C GLY A 53 -5.97 -24.87 10.44
N TYR A 54 -5.92 -23.80 9.65
CA TYR A 54 -4.69 -23.43 8.94
C TYR A 54 -3.63 -22.97 9.95
N PRO A 55 -2.38 -23.41 9.81
CA PRO A 55 -1.32 -23.04 10.73
C PRO A 55 -1.03 -21.53 10.68
N ARG A 56 -0.83 -20.93 11.84
CA ARG A 56 -0.61 -19.49 12.08
C ARG A 56 0.47 -19.26 13.13
N PRO A 57 1.72 -19.69 12.87
CA PRO A 57 2.85 -19.50 13.80
C PRO A 57 3.10 -18.01 14.12
N ASP A 58 2.72 -17.11 13.21
CA ASP A 58 2.73 -15.66 13.40
C ASP A 58 1.78 -15.20 14.52
N VAL A 59 0.56 -15.73 14.55
CA VAL A 59 -0.43 -15.42 15.60
C VAL A 59 0.05 -16.01 16.92
N THR A 60 0.63 -17.20 16.89
CA THR A 60 1.24 -17.85 18.06
C THR A 60 2.37 -17.05 18.67
N SER A 61 3.29 -16.56 17.84
CA SER A 61 4.36 -15.68 18.32
C SER A 61 3.83 -14.39 18.92
N TYR A 62 2.78 -13.80 18.33
CA TYR A 62 2.19 -12.55 18.85
C TYR A 62 1.48 -12.73 20.20
N PHE A 63 0.83 -13.88 20.42
CA PHE A 63 0.08 -14.17 21.64
C PHE A 63 0.86 -15.03 22.64
N ASN A 64 2.18 -14.81 22.78
CA ASN A 64 3.04 -15.49 23.76
C ASN A 64 2.91 -17.03 23.73
N ASN A 65 2.84 -17.62 22.53
CA ASN A 65 2.70 -19.06 22.31
C ASN A 65 1.41 -19.68 22.87
N ALA A 66 0.30 -18.95 22.87
CA ALA A 66 -1.02 -19.52 23.13
C ALA A 66 -1.29 -20.69 22.16
N LYS A 67 -1.42 -21.91 22.68
CA LYS A 67 -1.47 -23.15 21.87
C LYS A 67 -2.57 -23.11 20.80
N GLU A 68 -3.69 -22.47 21.09
CA GLU A 68 -4.88 -22.43 20.24
C GLU A 68 -4.73 -21.47 19.07
N SER A 69 -3.77 -20.55 19.14
CA SER A 69 -3.46 -19.66 18.03
C SER A 69 -2.72 -20.38 16.89
N GLU A 70 -2.05 -21.50 17.16
CA GLU A 70 -1.19 -22.21 16.21
C GLU A 70 -1.95 -22.70 14.98
N HIS A 71 -3.22 -23.07 15.12
CA HIS A 71 -4.07 -23.54 14.04
C HIS A 71 -5.32 -22.66 13.90
N SER A 72 -5.19 -21.37 14.20
CA SER A 72 -6.30 -20.41 14.22
C SER A 72 -6.73 -19.91 12.85
N GLY A 73 -5.97 -20.20 11.79
CA GLY A 73 -6.23 -19.68 10.45
C GLY A 73 -7.51 -20.27 9.84
N PHE A 74 -8.24 -19.45 9.10
CA PHE A 74 -9.45 -19.86 8.39
C PHE A 74 -9.58 -19.26 6.99
N ARG A 75 -10.38 -19.94 6.15
CA ARG A 75 -10.81 -19.47 4.84
C ARG A 75 -12.30 -19.75 4.64
N VAL A 76 -13.07 -18.75 4.20
CA VAL A 76 -14.50 -18.89 3.91
C VAL A 76 -14.81 -18.33 2.51
N PRO A 77 -15.20 -19.16 1.52
CA PRO A 77 -15.66 -18.66 0.25
C PRO A 77 -17.02 -17.98 0.42
N VAL A 78 -17.15 -16.74 -0.05
CA VAL A 78 -18.37 -15.95 0.06
C VAL A 78 -18.82 -15.41 -1.29
N GLU A 79 -20.13 -15.24 -1.42
CA GLU A 79 -20.76 -14.53 -2.51
C GLU A 79 -21.36 -13.23 -1.98
N LEU A 80 -20.84 -12.10 -2.47
CA LEU A 80 -21.17 -10.77 -2.00
C LEU A 80 -22.21 -10.12 -2.90
N ASN A 81 -23.18 -9.43 -2.30
CA ASN A 81 -24.10 -8.59 -3.07
C ASN A 81 -23.47 -7.22 -3.31
N ALA A 82 -23.80 -6.58 -4.43
CA ALA A 82 -23.34 -5.22 -4.71
C ALA A 82 -23.73 -4.28 -3.55
N GLY A 83 -22.77 -3.49 -3.05
CA GLY A 83 -22.92 -2.63 -1.89
C GLY A 83 -22.20 -3.13 -0.65
N LEU A 84 -22.69 -2.75 0.52
CA LEU A 84 -22.10 -3.13 1.81
C LEU A 84 -22.67 -4.47 2.27
N ASN A 85 -21.78 -5.43 2.54
CA ASN A 85 -22.10 -6.73 3.09
C ASN A 85 -21.63 -6.76 4.55
N LYS A 86 -22.59 -6.80 5.47
CA LYS A 86 -22.33 -7.03 6.89
C LYS A 86 -22.38 -8.53 7.13
N MET A 87 -21.28 -9.09 7.61
CA MET A 87 -21.09 -10.53 7.76
C MET A 87 -20.85 -10.83 9.22
N MET A 88 -21.57 -11.82 9.75
CA MET A 88 -21.34 -12.33 11.10
C MET A 88 -20.40 -13.52 10.99
N ILE A 89 -19.33 -13.50 11.79
CA ILE A 89 -18.46 -14.66 12.00
C ILE A 89 -19.16 -15.55 13.02
N GLU A 90 -19.60 -16.72 12.59
CA GLU A 90 -20.18 -17.72 13.47
C GLU A 90 -19.21 -18.88 13.62
N ILE A 91 -19.05 -19.35 14.86
CA ILE A 91 -18.22 -20.50 15.16
C ILE A 91 -18.99 -21.57 15.94
N LEU A 92 -18.51 -22.80 15.86
CA LEU A 92 -19.02 -23.91 16.66
C LEU A 92 -17.93 -24.34 17.67
N SER A 93 -18.13 -24.02 18.95
CA SER A 93 -17.24 -24.42 20.06
C SER A 93 -17.58 -25.81 20.60
N ARG A 94 -16.60 -26.52 21.19
CA ARG A 94 -16.79 -27.82 21.84
C ARG A 94 -17.76 -27.80 23.02
N GLU A 95 -17.87 -26.69 23.75
CA GLU A 95 -18.63 -26.65 25.01
C GLU A 95 -20.15 -26.65 24.82
N LYS A 96 -20.66 -25.94 23.80
CA LYS A 96 -22.09 -25.62 23.72
C LYS A 96 -22.84 -26.28 22.57
N ASP A 97 -22.11 -26.98 21.69
CA ASP A 97 -22.60 -27.61 20.45
C ASP A 97 -23.62 -26.75 19.68
N CYS A 98 -23.47 -25.43 19.78
CA CYS A 98 -24.34 -24.42 19.20
C CYS A 98 -23.49 -23.33 18.54
N TRP A 99 -24.06 -22.71 17.51
CA TRP A 99 -23.38 -21.65 16.78
C TRP A 99 -23.36 -20.37 17.61
N GLU A 100 -22.17 -19.81 17.81
CA GLU A 100 -21.95 -18.55 18.51
C GLU A 100 -21.42 -17.48 17.57
N ILE A 101 -21.82 -16.23 17.78
CA ILE A 101 -21.29 -15.09 17.02
C ILE A 101 -19.96 -14.66 17.64
N ALA A 102 -18.87 -14.84 16.92
CA ALA A 102 -17.55 -14.41 17.35
C ALA A 102 -17.23 -12.95 16.99
N GLY A 103 -17.85 -12.43 15.92
CA GLY A 103 -17.55 -11.09 15.44
C GLY A 103 -18.41 -10.65 14.27
N ILE A 104 -18.25 -9.39 13.88
CA ILE A 104 -18.93 -8.78 12.74
C ILE A 104 -17.89 -8.10 11.86
N ILE A 105 -17.96 -8.35 10.55
CA ILE A 105 -17.13 -7.74 9.52
C ILE A 105 -18.03 -6.98 8.55
N GLU A 106 -17.55 -5.85 8.03
CA GLU A 106 -18.23 -5.10 6.98
C GLU A 106 -17.32 -5.00 5.75
N ILE A 107 -17.72 -5.64 4.64
CA ILE A 107 -16.96 -5.63 3.38
C ILE A 107 -17.83 -5.04 2.27
N LYS A 108 -17.24 -4.21 1.42
CA LYS A 108 -17.94 -3.57 0.31
C LYS A 108 -17.57 -4.22 -1.03
N TYR A 109 -18.57 -4.78 -1.71
CA TYR A 109 -18.44 -5.24 -3.09
C TYR A 109 -18.99 -4.19 -4.05
N THR A 110 -18.19 -3.78 -5.02
CA THR A 110 -18.64 -2.91 -6.13
C THR A 110 -18.67 -3.69 -7.43
N GLN A 111 -19.88 -3.98 -7.92
CA GLN A 111 -20.08 -4.60 -9.22
C GLN A 111 -19.69 -3.60 -10.32
N TRP A 112 -18.62 -3.91 -11.06
CA TRP A 112 -18.20 -3.12 -12.20
C TRP A 112 -19.03 -3.54 -13.41
N SER A 113 -20.06 -2.77 -13.76
CA SER A 113 -20.77 -2.97 -15.02
C SER A 113 -19.98 -2.31 -16.15
N GLY A 114 -19.18 -3.12 -16.85
CA GLY A 114 -18.75 -2.75 -18.19
C GLY A 114 -20.00 -2.50 -19.05
N PHE A 115 -20.05 -1.31 -19.67
CA PHE A 115 -20.88 -0.98 -20.84
C PHE A 115 -22.31 -1.56 -20.88
N ASN A 116 -23.30 -0.79 -20.39
CA ASN A 116 -24.67 -0.80 -20.93
C ASN A 116 -25.49 0.40 -20.42
N PHE A 117 -25.10 1.62 -20.80
CA PHE A 117 -25.94 2.81 -20.59
C PHE A 117 -26.14 3.61 -21.87
N PHE A 118 -26.53 2.92 -22.93
CA PHE A 118 -27.27 3.50 -24.04
C PHE A 118 -28.56 2.70 -24.23
N LYS A 119 -29.58 2.99 -23.42
CA LYS A 119 -30.99 3.07 -23.84
C LYS A 119 -31.90 3.27 -22.63
N LYS A 120 -32.86 4.18 -22.85
CA LYS A 120 -34.05 4.51 -22.04
C LYS A 120 -33.83 5.52 -20.91
N GLY A 121 -34.24 6.74 -21.23
CA GLY A 121 -34.32 7.86 -20.31
C GLY A 121 -35.31 7.62 -19.18
N PHE A 122 -34.93 8.12 -18.00
CA PHE A 122 -35.85 8.49 -16.94
C PHE A 122 -35.27 9.74 -16.29
N ILE A 123 -35.67 10.90 -16.81
CA ILE A 123 -35.67 12.15 -16.05
C ILE A 123 -36.96 12.09 -15.23
N LYS A 124 -36.85 11.84 -13.92
CA LYS A 124 -37.93 12.18 -12.99
C LYS A 124 -37.34 12.86 -11.76
N LYS A 125 -37.63 14.17 -11.70
CA LYS A 125 -37.68 15.08 -10.55
C LYS A 125 -37.13 14.53 -9.23
N PHE A 126 -35.96 15.04 -8.83
CA PHE A 126 -35.70 15.28 -7.41
C PHE A 126 -36.04 16.74 -7.11
N GLN A 127 -37.08 16.93 -6.30
CA GLN A 127 -37.44 18.22 -5.74
C GLN A 127 -36.30 18.72 -4.85
N GLU A 128 -35.94 19.99 -5.08
CA GLU A 128 -35.01 20.76 -4.27
C GLU A 128 -35.50 20.85 -2.84
N THR A 129 -34.67 20.40 -1.89
CA THR A 129 -34.73 20.90 -0.51
C THR A 129 -33.33 21.26 -0.02
N ARG A 130 -33.21 22.54 0.30
CA ARG A 130 -32.19 23.22 1.12
C ARG A 130 -30.77 23.30 0.56
N VAL A 131 -30.45 24.53 0.17
CA VAL A 131 -29.13 25.09 -0.14
C VAL A 131 -28.09 24.67 0.91
N CYS A 132 -27.37 23.59 0.63
CA CYS A 132 -26.04 23.37 1.20
C CYS A 132 -25.03 24.15 0.36
N LYS A 133 -24.24 25.02 1.01
CA LYS A 133 -23.07 25.70 0.42
C LYS A 133 -22.31 24.70 -0.47
N LYS A 134 -22.09 25.06 -1.74
CA LYS A 134 -21.47 24.20 -2.77
C LYS A 134 -20.30 23.42 -2.15
N PRO A 135 -20.34 22.07 -2.15
CA PRO A 135 -19.37 21.30 -1.39
C PRO A 135 -17.95 21.48 -1.97
N PRO A 136 -16.88 21.51 -1.14
CA PRO A 136 -15.53 21.93 -1.52
C PRO A 136 -14.92 21.20 -2.73
N TRP A 137 -15.33 19.96 -2.97
CA TRP A 137 -14.85 19.14 -4.07
C TRP A 137 -15.27 19.64 -5.46
N ARG A 138 -16.41 20.37 -5.59
CA ARG A 138 -16.79 20.97 -6.89
C ARG A 138 -15.78 22.02 -7.34
N ASN A 139 -15.21 22.77 -6.39
CA ASN A 139 -14.16 23.74 -6.67
C ASN A 139 -12.82 23.03 -6.95
N TYR A 140 -12.53 21.93 -6.26
CA TYR A 140 -11.35 21.09 -6.53
C TYR A 140 -11.40 20.48 -7.93
N LEU A 141 -12.52 19.86 -8.33
CA LEU A 141 -12.72 19.34 -9.70
C LEU A 141 -12.64 20.45 -10.74
N LYS A 142 -13.29 21.61 -10.50
CA LYS A 142 -13.16 22.77 -11.41
C LYS A 142 -11.71 23.20 -11.60
N ARG A 143 -10.91 23.21 -10.53
CA ARG A 143 -9.48 23.57 -10.55
C ARG A 143 -8.59 22.50 -11.20
N LEU A 144 -8.99 21.24 -11.07
CA LEU A 144 -8.38 20.09 -11.75
C LEU A 144 -8.58 20.16 -13.27
N PHE A 145 -9.82 20.39 -13.69
CA PHE A 145 -10.20 20.44 -15.11
C PHE A 145 -9.84 21.77 -15.78
N SER A 146 -9.52 22.82 -15.00
CA SER A 146 -9.03 24.11 -15.55
C SER A 146 -7.54 24.10 -15.88
N LYS A 147 -6.76 23.11 -15.44
CA LYS A 147 -5.32 23.03 -15.76
C LYS A 147 -5.08 22.31 -17.09
N LYS A 148 -4.10 22.79 -17.86
CA LYS A 148 -3.65 22.25 -19.17
C LYS A 148 -3.05 20.82 -19.12
N ASN A 149 -3.28 20.03 -18.07
CA ASN A 149 -2.57 18.78 -17.78
C ASN A 149 -3.12 17.51 -18.46
N PHE A 150 -3.96 17.64 -19.50
CA PHE A 150 -4.49 16.47 -20.23
C PHE A 150 -3.87 16.41 -21.62
N LEU A 151 -3.16 15.32 -21.92
CA LEU A 151 -2.59 14.98 -23.22
C LEU A 151 -3.69 14.52 -24.21
N ILE A 152 -4.71 15.36 -24.47
CA ILE A 152 -5.82 15.06 -25.39
C ILE A 152 -6.19 16.32 -26.20
N ASN A 153 -6.46 16.16 -27.50
CA ASN A 153 -6.95 17.19 -28.44
C ASN A 153 -8.18 17.97 -27.89
N SER A 154 -8.22 19.28 -28.11
CA SER A 154 -9.16 20.26 -27.57
C SER A 154 -10.65 19.96 -27.79
N GLN A 155 -11.05 19.37 -28.92
CA GLN A 155 -12.47 19.09 -29.21
C GLN A 155 -12.96 17.83 -28.50
N SER A 156 -12.07 16.85 -28.31
CA SER A 156 -12.31 15.65 -27.51
C SER A 156 -12.29 15.96 -26.01
N ARG A 157 -11.47 16.93 -25.59
CA ARG A 157 -11.31 17.37 -24.21
C ARG A 157 -12.61 17.87 -23.57
N SER A 158 -13.46 18.60 -24.28
CA SER A 158 -14.70 19.17 -23.71
C SER A 158 -15.77 18.10 -23.45
N ARG A 159 -15.98 17.18 -24.41
CA ARG A 159 -16.90 16.03 -24.25
C ARG A 159 -16.36 15.05 -23.21
N PHE A 160 -15.07 14.81 -23.22
CA PHE A 160 -14.39 13.93 -22.27
C PHE A 160 -14.43 14.49 -20.84
N ILE A 161 -14.17 15.79 -20.65
CA ILE A 161 -14.35 16.49 -19.37
C ILE A 161 -15.81 16.44 -18.92
N ALA A 162 -16.80 16.54 -19.82
CA ALA A 162 -18.21 16.47 -19.44
C ALA A 162 -18.63 15.05 -18.98
N ILE A 163 -18.16 14.00 -19.67
CA ILE A 163 -18.40 12.60 -19.31
C ILE A 163 -17.72 12.28 -17.97
N ILE A 164 -16.44 12.61 -17.84
CA ILE A 164 -15.68 12.46 -16.60
C ILE A 164 -16.34 13.25 -15.49
N ARG A 165 -16.76 14.49 -15.73
CA ARG A 165 -17.40 15.33 -14.71
C ARG A 165 -18.72 14.73 -14.25
N ASN A 166 -19.58 14.25 -15.14
CA ASN A 166 -20.85 13.61 -14.73
C ASN A 166 -20.62 12.29 -14.00
N ASP A 167 -19.67 11.47 -14.45
CA ASP A 167 -19.38 10.17 -13.83
C ASP A 167 -18.66 10.33 -12.48
N LEU A 168 -17.72 11.28 -12.38
CA LEU A 168 -17.14 11.69 -11.10
C LEU A 168 -18.17 12.35 -10.20
N LEU A 169 -19.13 13.12 -10.71
CA LEU A 169 -20.18 13.72 -9.88
C LEU A 169 -21.05 12.66 -9.20
N THR A 170 -21.45 11.64 -9.96
CA THR A 170 -22.25 10.50 -9.49
C THR A 170 -21.46 9.61 -8.53
N ASN A 171 -20.23 9.27 -8.88
CA ASN A 171 -19.36 8.45 -8.03
C ASN A 171 -18.86 9.22 -6.79
N ILE A 172 -18.56 10.52 -6.88
CA ILE A 172 -18.16 11.37 -5.74
C ILE A 172 -19.30 11.58 -4.75
N HIS A 173 -20.55 11.75 -5.20
CA HIS A 173 -21.68 11.73 -4.26
C HIS A 173 -21.74 10.42 -3.50
N TYR A 174 -21.56 9.28 -4.19
CA TYR A 174 -21.46 7.97 -3.56
C TYR A 174 -20.21 7.81 -2.64
N PHE A 175 -19.09 8.46 -2.95
CA PHE A 175 -17.85 8.47 -2.14
C PHE A 175 -17.95 9.38 -0.90
N LEU A 176 -18.81 10.39 -0.92
CA LEU A 176 -18.94 11.38 0.16
C LEU A 176 -20.00 11.00 1.21
N ASP A 177 -20.95 10.14 0.85
CA ASP A 177 -22.12 9.80 1.67
C ASP A 177 -21.83 8.81 2.81
N ARG A 178 -20.58 8.39 3.01
CA ARG A 178 -20.22 7.45 4.10
C ARG A 178 -19.10 7.94 5.01
N LYS A 179 -19.40 7.92 6.30
CA LYS A 179 -18.57 8.32 7.45
C LYS A 179 -17.36 7.40 7.77
N LYS A 180 -16.92 6.51 6.87
CA LYS A 180 -15.74 5.65 7.08
C LYS A 180 -14.98 5.47 5.77
N LEU A 181 -14.11 6.42 5.46
CA LEU A 181 -12.99 6.24 4.53
C LEU A 181 -11.81 5.87 5.43
N ILE A 182 -11.49 4.59 5.57
CA ILE A 182 -10.32 4.09 6.31
C ILE A 182 -9.35 3.59 5.24
N GLY A 183 -8.21 4.27 5.07
CA GLY A 183 -7.17 3.93 4.08
C GLY A 183 -6.43 5.15 3.51
N LEU A 184 -5.10 5.13 3.64
CA LEU A 184 -4.13 6.18 3.26
C LEU A 184 -4.03 6.43 1.73
N GLY A 185 -4.90 5.80 0.93
CA GLY A 185 -5.06 5.99 -0.51
C GLY A 185 -6.34 5.35 -1.02
N TYR A 186 -6.40 4.98 -2.30
CA TYR A 186 -7.51 4.20 -2.86
C TYR A 186 -7.02 2.79 -3.20
N LEU A 187 -7.39 1.85 -2.34
CA LEU A 187 -7.08 0.44 -2.48
C LEU A 187 -8.23 -0.29 -3.19
N VAL A 188 -7.90 -1.02 -4.24
CA VAL A 188 -8.79 -1.96 -4.91
C VAL A 188 -8.25 -3.37 -4.69
N GLN A 189 -8.95 -4.21 -3.93
CA GLN A 189 -8.57 -5.61 -3.74
C GLN A 189 -9.38 -6.53 -4.66
N HIS A 190 -8.83 -7.70 -4.93
CA HIS A 190 -9.45 -8.76 -5.71
C HIS A 190 -8.83 -10.11 -5.31
N ALA A 191 -9.45 -11.22 -5.72
CA ALA A 191 -8.84 -12.53 -5.52
C ALA A 191 -7.42 -12.59 -6.14
N PRO A 192 -6.51 -13.39 -5.56
CA PRO A 192 -5.16 -13.56 -6.09
C PRO A 192 -5.15 -13.86 -7.59
N LYS A 193 -4.30 -13.16 -8.33
CA LYS A 193 -4.08 -13.37 -9.76
C LYS A 193 -2.62 -13.08 -10.12
N ALA A 194 -2.17 -13.51 -11.29
CA ALA A 194 -0.86 -13.13 -11.81
C ALA A 194 -0.72 -11.60 -11.91
N ILE A 195 0.46 -11.08 -11.55
CA ILE A 195 0.75 -9.64 -11.62
C ILE A 195 0.60 -9.16 -13.05
N THR A 196 -0.17 -8.09 -13.26
CA THR A 196 -0.20 -7.42 -14.56
C THR A 196 0.87 -6.35 -14.60
N HIS A 197 1.90 -6.53 -15.43
CA HIS A 197 3.02 -5.60 -15.54
C HIS A 197 2.56 -4.18 -15.95
N GLU A 198 3.24 -3.18 -15.40
CA GLU A 198 3.05 -1.78 -15.78
C GLU A 198 3.61 -1.54 -17.19
N LYS A 199 2.95 -0.67 -17.94
CA LYS A 199 3.43 -0.23 -19.26
C LYS A 199 4.02 1.16 -19.12
N TYR A 200 5.33 1.23 -18.91
CA TYR A 200 6.05 2.49 -18.89
C TYR A 200 6.11 3.13 -20.29
N PRO A 201 6.26 4.46 -20.39
CA PRO A 201 6.56 5.13 -21.65
C PRO A 201 7.80 4.52 -22.30
N LYS A 202 7.90 4.63 -23.64
CA LYS A 202 9.15 4.32 -24.32
C LYS A 202 10.26 5.19 -23.72
N HIS A 203 11.27 4.52 -23.16
CA HIS A 203 12.46 5.19 -22.67
C HIS A 203 13.30 5.67 -23.86
N GLN A 204 14.08 6.73 -23.63
CA GLN A 204 15.15 7.09 -24.52
C GLN A 204 16.40 6.33 -24.09
N LYS A 205 17.17 5.83 -25.04
CA LYS A 205 18.49 5.31 -24.74
C LYS A 205 19.34 6.48 -24.25
N LEU A 206 19.85 6.39 -23.03
CA LEU A 206 20.69 7.44 -22.45
C LEU A 206 22.15 7.20 -22.85
N ASP A 207 22.87 8.29 -23.14
CA ASP A 207 24.31 8.23 -23.44
C ASP A 207 25.10 7.77 -22.20
N CYS A 208 24.65 8.18 -21.01
CA CYS A 208 25.14 7.71 -19.73
C CYS A 208 23.94 7.46 -18.81
N TYR A 209 23.77 6.20 -18.40
CA TYR A 209 22.77 5.84 -17.42
C TYR A 209 23.25 6.25 -16.02
N PRO A 210 22.46 6.99 -15.22
CA PRO A 210 22.84 7.35 -13.85
C PRO A 210 23.04 6.10 -13.02
N LYS A 211 23.93 6.13 -12.03
CA LYS A 211 24.03 5.02 -11.09
C LYS A 211 22.74 4.96 -10.27
N ILE A 212 22.21 3.75 -10.10
CA ILE A 212 21.12 3.50 -9.15
C ILE A 212 21.67 2.59 -8.06
N THR A 213 21.80 3.12 -6.85
CA THR A 213 22.17 2.35 -5.67
C THR A 213 20.91 1.88 -4.95
N ILE A 214 20.74 0.56 -4.86
CA ILE A 214 19.64 -0.07 -4.12
C ILE A 214 20.23 -0.77 -2.90
N VAL A 215 19.68 -0.49 -1.72
CA VAL A 215 20.00 -1.21 -0.49
C VAL A 215 18.82 -2.10 -0.09
N THR A 216 19.07 -3.37 0.18
CA THR A 216 18.07 -4.28 0.76
C THR A 216 18.48 -4.67 2.18
N PRO A 217 17.79 -4.18 3.23
CA PRO A 217 17.96 -4.71 4.58
C PRO A 217 17.24 -6.07 4.71
N SER A 218 17.86 -7.03 5.37
CA SER A 218 17.34 -8.37 5.63
C SER A 218 17.49 -8.75 7.10
N TYR A 219 16.46 -9.38 7.68
CA TYR A 219 16.56 -10.05 8.98
C TYR A 219 15.46 -11.11 9.10
N ASN A 220 15.84 -12.39 9.05
CA ASN A 220 14.96 -13.56 9.02
C ASN A 220 13.88 -13.49 7.92
N GLN A 221 14.31 -13.25 6.68
CA GLN A 221 13.43 -13.07 5.51
C GLN A 221 13.71 -14.08 4.40
N GLY A 222 14.24 -15.27 4.73
CA GLY A 222 14.63 -16.29 3.77
C GLY A 222 13.50 -16.75 2.85
N ASN A 223 12.24 -16.63 3.29
CA ASN A 223 11.06 -16.96 2.48
C ASN A 223 10.82 -16.00 1.30
N PHE A 224 11.32 -14.76 1.38
CA PHE A 224 11.01 -13.71 0.40
C PHE A 224 12.26 -13.08 -0.23
N LEU A 225 13.40 -13.12 0.46
CA LEU A 225 14.63 -12.43 0.07
C LEU A 225 15.09 -12.78 -1.35
N GLU A 226 15.00 -14.05 -1.75
CA GLU A 226 15.39 -14.45 -3.09
C GLU A 226 14.53 -13.78 -4.17
N ALA A 227 13.21 -13.67 -3.96
CA ALA A 227 12.32 -12.99 -4.89
C ALA A 227 12.63 -11.49 -4.96
N THR A 228 12.96 -10.85 -3.84
CA THR A 228 13.40 -9.46 -3.79
C THR A 228 14.68 -9.25 -4.58
N ILE A 229 15.73 -10.03 -4.31
CA ILE A 229 17.02 -9.97 -5.02
C ILE A 229 16.82 -10.16 -6.53
N GLN A 230 16.07 -11.19 -6.92
CA GLN A 230 15.77 -11.44 -8.33
C GLN A 230 15.00 -10.28 -8.97
N SER A 231 14.07 -9.65 -8.25
CA SER A 231 13.31 -8.51 -8.80
C SER A 231 14.18 -7.29 -9.12
N VAL A 232 15.29 -7.10 -8.39
CA VAL A 232 16.28 -6.05 -8.60
C VAL A 232 17.23 -6.42 -9.73
N LEU A 233 17.80 -7.63 -9.70
CA LEU A 233 18.74 -8.10 -10.73
C LEU A 233 18.08 -8.23 -12.11
N ASN A 234 16.84 -8.71 -12.17
CA ASN A 234 16.09 -8.89 -13.42
C ASN A 234 15.61 -7.55 -14.03
N GLN A 235 15.92 -6.40 -13.42
CA GLN A 235 15.76 -5.10 -14.07
C GLN A 235 16.73 -4.93 -15.24
N ASN A 236 17.82 -5.72 -15.28
CA ASN A 236 18.87 -5.65 -16.31
C ASN A 236 19.40 -4.21 -16.50
N TYR A 237 19.48 -3.45 -15.40
CA TYR A 237 19.91 -2.05 -15.42
C TYR A 237 21.44 -1.97 -15.46
N SER A 238 21.98 -1.27 -16.47
CA SER A 238 23.41 -1.34 -16.80
C SER A 238 24.36 -0.69 -15.78
N ASN A 239 23.87 0.24 -14.96
CA ASN A 239 24.67 0.96 -13.96
C ASN A 239 24.06 0.77 -12.55
N LEU A 240 23.68 -0.47 -12.25
CA LEU A 240 23.13 -0.87 -10.96
C LEU A 240 24.25 -1.08 -9.95
N GLU A 241 24.09 -0.48 -8.76
CA GLU A 241 24.85 -0.84 -7.57
C GLU A 241 23.88 -1.48 -6.58
N TYR A 242 24.04 -2.78 -6.32
CA TYR A 242 23.10 -3.51 -5.47
C TYR A 242 23.77 -4.02 -4.21
N ILE A 243 23.23 -3.61 -3.07
CA ILE A 243 23.82 -3.81 -1.75
C ILE A 243 22.80 -4.54 -0.86
N VAL A 244 23.21 -5.64 -0.23
CA VAL A 244 22.35 -6.40 0.69
C VAL A 244 22.99 -6.45 2.08
N ILE A 245 22.27 -5.95 3.09
CA ILE A 245 22.74 -5.92 4.48
C ILE A 245 21.82 -6.79 5.31
N ASP A 246 22.36 -7.88 5.83
CA ASP A 246 21.62 -8.84 6.65
C ASP A 246 22.02 -8.70 8.12
N GLY A 247 21.03 -8.55 9.00
CA GLY A 247 21.19 -8.28 10.43
C GLY A 247 21.60 -9.49 11.28
N GLY A 248 22.29 -10.47 10.68
CA GLY A 248 22.67 -11.73 11.34
C GLY A 248 21.51 -12.72 11.42
N SER A 249 20.83 -12.95 10.29
CA SER A 249 19.70 -13.87 10.21
C SER A 249 20.07 -15.31 10.58
N GLN A 250 19.12 -16.02 11.20
CA GLN A 250 19.27 -17.43 11.59
C GLN A 250 18.52 -18.39 10.67
N ASP A 251 17.86 -17.88 9.64
CA ASP A 251 17.17 -18.64 8.61
C ASP A 251 18.02 -18.79 7.34
N ALA A 252 17.38 -19.10 6.20
CA ALA A 252 18.06 -19.30 4.93
C ALA A 252 18.62 -18.00 4.30
N SER A 253 18.40 -16.81 4.88
CA SER A 253 18.82 -15.53 4.29
C SER A 253 20.31 -15.50 3.94
N SER A 254 21.19 -15.93 4.84
CA SER A 254 22.65 -15.92 4.62
C SER A 254 23.07 -16.81 3.42
N GLN A 255 22.43 -17.96 3.26
CA GLN A 255 22.67 -18.88 2.14
C GLN A 255 22.16 -18.28 0.82
N ILE A 256 21.00 -17.62 0.83
CA ILE A 256 20.44 -16.92 -0.32
C ILE A 256 21.36 -15.78 -0.77
N ILE A 257 21.87 -14.97 0.17
CA ILE A 257 22.80 -13.88 -0.14
C ILE A 257 24.06 -14.44 -0.80
N LYS A 258 24.65 -15.49 -0.21
CA LYS A 258 25.84 -16.14 -0.77
C LYS A 258 25.61 -16.71 -2.17
N LYS A 259 24.42 -17.25 -2.45
CA LYS A 259 24.04 -17.73 -3.79
C LYS A 259 24.10 -16.62 -4.85
N HIS A 260 23.80 -15.38 -4.47
CA HIS A 260 23.75 -14.23 -5.37
C HIS A 260 24.96 -13.30 -5.29
N GLU A 261 25.95 -13.59 -4.44
CA GLU A 261 27.07 -12.72 -4.09
C GLU A 261 27.81 -12.15 -5.32
N SER A 262 28.02 -12.96 -6.36
CA SER A 262 28.69 -12.51 -7.61
C SER A 262 27.94 -11.43 -8.40
N TYR A 263 26.67 -11.19 -8.08
CA TYR A 263 25.81 -10.18 -8.71
C TYR A 263 25.57 -8.98 -7.80
N LEU A 264 26.07 -9.00 -6.56
CA LEU A 264 25.94 -7.92 -5.60
C LEU A 264 27.21 -7.07 -5.62
N SER A 265 27.05 -5.75 -5.54
CA SER A 265 28.17 -4.82 -5.40
C SER A 265 28.78 -4.90 -4.00
N TYR A 266 27.95 -5.21 -3.00
CA TYR A 266 28.37 -5.46 -1.62
C TYR A 266 27.32 -6.31 -0.91
N ALA A 267 27.75 -7.22 -0.03
CA ALA A 267 26.86 -7.92 0.87
C ALA A 267 27.55 -8.21 2.20
N VAL A 268 26.80 -8.14 3.30
CA VAL A 268 27.28 -8.56 4.62
C VAL A 268 26.13 -9.16 5.42
N SER A 269 26.43 -10.20 6.20
CA SER A 269 25.52 -10.79 7.18
C SER A 269 26.18 -10.75 8.55
N GLU A 270 25.74 -9.82 9.38
CA GLU A 270 26.27 -9.60 10.73
C GLU A 270 25.23 -8.86 11.59
N GLN A 271 25.33 -9.00 12.90
CA GLN A 271 24.38 -8.39 13.82
C GLN A 271 24.31 -6.85 13.63
N ASP A 272 23.08 -6.33 13.58
CA ASP A 272 22.81 -4.90 13.49
C ASP A 272 21.98 -4.38 14.67
N GLN A 273 21.54 -3.12 14.59
CA GLN A 273 20.71 -2.45 15.60
C GLN A 273 19.29 -2.22 15.06
N GLY A 274 18.87 -3.06 14.11
CA GLY A 274 17.63 -2.96 13.38
C GLY A 274 17.78 -2.37 11.98
N GLN A 275 16.65 -2.36 11.27
CA GLN A 275 16.52 -2.00 9.86
C GLN A 275 17.14 -0.65 9.46
N SER A 276 17.01 0.39 10.30
CA SER A 276 17.61 1.71 10.03
C SER A 276 19.13 1.67 10.04
N HIS A 277 19.73 0.91 10.96
CA HIS A 277 21.17 0.69 10.98
C HIS A 277 21.61 -0.11 9.75
N ALA A 278 20.87 -1.16 9.36
CA ALA A 278 21.16 -1.92 8.15
C ALA A 278 21.13 -1.05 6.88
N ILE A 279 20.12 -0.19 6.74
CA ILE A 279 20.02 0.69 5.58
C ILE A 279 21.13 1.75 5.58
N GLN A 280 21.43 2.34 6.74
CA GLN A 280 22.55 3.27 6.89
C GLN A 280 23.88 2.62 6.45
N LYS A 281 24.22 1.45 7.02
CA LYS A 281 25.41 0.68 6.65
C LYS A 281 25.47 0.38 5.16
N GLY A 282 24.34 0.05 4.54
CA GLY A 282 24.26 -0.19 3.11
C GLY A 282 24.57 1.07 2.30
N PHE A 283 24.01 2.21 2.68
CA PHE A 283 24.29 3.47 2.00
C PHE A 283 25.68 4.04 2.29
N ASP A 284 26.36 3.64 3.37
CA ASP A 284 27.76 3.96 3.60
C ASP A 284 28.69 3.31 2.56
N GLN A 285 28.24 2.24 1.90
CA GLN A 285 28.93 1.61 0.77
C GLN A 285 28.54 2.22 -0.60
N CYS A 286 27.65 3.22 -0.64
CA CYS A 286 27.19 3.84 -1.87
C CYS A 286 28.33 4.60 -2.56
N THR A 287 28.61 4.27 -3.83
CA THR A 287 29.66 4.96 -4.61
C THR A 287 29.10 5.98 -5.61
N GLY A 288 27.77 6.18 -5.62
CA GLY A 288 27.11 7.16 -6.47
C GLY A 288 27.56 8.60 -6.22
N GLY A 289 27.56 9.42 -7.26
CA GLY A 289 27.75 10.86 -7.20
C GLY A 289 26.49 11.60 -6.73
N CYS A 290 26.59 12.91 -6.55
CA CYS A 290 25.51 13.74 -5.99
C CYS A 290 24.19 13.70 -6.79
N ASN A 291 24.26 13.46 -8.11
CA ASN A 291 23.11 13.39 -9.01
C ASN A 291 22.64 11.96 -9.28
N ASP A 292 23.37 10.96 -8.78
CA ASP A 292 22.96 9.55 -8.86
C ASP A 292 21.80 9.26 -7.92
N ILE A 293 21.16 8.13 -8.15
CA ILE A 293 19.86 7.77 -7.60
C ILE A 293 20.07 6.74 -6.50
N MET A 294 19.35 6.90 -5.40
CA MET A 294 19.31 5.98 -4.28
C MET A 294 17.90 5.49 -4.06
N ALA A 295 17.78 4.24 -3.63
CA ALA A 295 16.57 3.64 -3.10
C ALA A 295 16.94 2.55 -2.08
N TYR A 296 16.00 2.19 -1.22
CA TYR A 296 16.09 0.92 -0.51
C TYR A 296 14.82 0.11 -0.79
N LEU A 297 14.93 -1.21 -0.73
CA LEU A 297 13.82 -2.12 -0.95
C LEU A 297 13.84 -3.17 0.16
N ASN A 298 12.76 -3.26 0.94
CA ASN A 298 12.62 -4.27 1.98
C ASN A 298 12.70 -5.68 1.38
N SER A 299 13.22 -6.61 2.17
CA SER A 299 13.51 -8.00 1.78
C SER A 299 12.28 -8.87 1.53
N ASP A 300 11.07 -8.33 1.72
CA ASP A 300 9.79 -8.95 1.38
C ASP A 300 9.12 -8.33 0.14
N ASP A 301 9.60 -7.19 -0.35
CA ASP A 301 9.01 -6.43 -1.46
C ASP A 301 9.74 -6.66 -2.79
N THR A 302 9.11 -6.30 -3.92
CA THR A 302 9.71 -6.51 -5.25
C THR A 302 9.46 -5.35 -6.21
N TYR A 303 10.43 -5.00 -7.06
CA TYR A 303 10.17 -4.05 -8.15
C TYR A 303 9.36 -4.67 -9.30
N LEU A 304 8.57 -3.83 -9.99
CA LEU A 304 7.95 -4.23 -11.25
C LEU A 304 8.99 -4.23 -12.39
N PRO A 305 8.85 -5.11 -13.40
CA PRO A 305 9.79 -5.15 -14.53
C PRO A 305 9.87 -3.80 -15.27
N GLY A 306 11.08 -3.27 -15.45
CA GLY A 306 11.34 -2.02 -16.16
C GLY A 306 11.26 -0.76 -15.29
N ALA A 307 11.03 -0.89 -13.98
CA ALA A 307 10.93 0.23 -13.07
C ALA A 307 12.21 1.06 -13.03
N LEU A 308 13.39 0.44 -12.96
CA LEU A 308 14.66 1.17 -12.84
C LEU A 308 15.00 1.97 -14.10
N GLU A 309 14.71 1.42 -15.29
CA GLU A 309 14.90 2.14 -16.54
C GLU A 309 13.95 3.34 -16.67
N PHE A 310 12.69 3.17 -16.25
CA PHE A 310 11.74 4.27 -16.15
C PHE A 310 12.22 5.36 -15.19
N VAL A 311 12.69 4.98 -14.01
CA VAL A 311 13.22 5.89 -12.98
C VAL A 311 14.41 6.69 -13.51
N ALA A 312 15.39 6.02 -14.13
CA ALA A 312 16.56 6.65 -14.73
C ALA A 312 16.17 7.69 -15.80
N ASN A 313 15.27 7.31 -16.70
CA ASN A 313 14.76 8.21 -17.75
C ASN A 313 14.01 9.40 -17.17
N TYR A 314 13.19 9.18 -16.13
CA TYR A 314 12.46 10.25 -15.49
C TYR A 314 13.41 11.28 -14.86
N PHE A 315 14.41 10.85 -14.09
CA PHE A 315 15.40 11.76 -13.50
C PHE A 315 16.30 12.44 -14.53
N HIS A 316 16.57 11.79 -15.67
CA HIS A 316 17.29 12.40 -16.78
C HIS A 316 16.48 13.54 -17.42
N GLN A 317 15.19 13.30 -17.69
CA GLN A 317 14.29 14.29 -18.30
C GLN A 317 13.88 15.42 -17.33
N HIS A 318 13.98 15.16 -16.03
CA HIS A 318 13.59 16.07 -14.96
C HIS A 318 14.76 16.32 -13.99
N PRO A 319 15.83 17.04 -14.41
CA PRO A 319 16.97 17.34 -13.56
C PRO A 319 16.61 18.16 -12.31
N GLU A 320 15.49 18.89 -12.36
CA GLU A 320 14.92 19.65 -11.26
C GLU A 320 14.22 18.79 -10.21
N VAL A 321 13.91 17.54 -10.51
CA VAL A 321 13.25 16.62 -9.55
C VAL A 321 14.30 15.88 -8.75
N ASP A 322 14.07 15.84 -7.44
CA ASP A 322 15.01 15.30 -6.46
C ASP A 322 14.55 13.98 -5.87
N MET A 323 13.24 13.76 -5.86
CA MET A 323 12.65 12.54 -5.37
C MET A 323 11.37 12.22 -6.12
N ILE A 324 11.19 10.95 -6.43
CA ILE A 324 9.94 10.41 -6.94
C ILE A 324 9.39 9.30 -6.05
N TYR A 325 8.08 9.12 -6.13
CA TYR A 325 7.39 7.92 -5.67
C TYR A 325 6.24 7.59 -6.60
N GLY A 326 5.81 6.33 -6.58
CA GLY A 326 4.81 5.80 -7.50
C GLY A 326 3.52 5.34 -6.83
N HIS A 327 2.81 4.50 -7.57
CA HIS A 327 1.77 3.63 -7.05
C HIS A 327 2.35 2.27 -6.66
N ARG A 328 1.64 1.52 -5.83
CA ARG A 328 2.05 0.17 -5.42
C ARG A 328 1.03 -0.90 -5.78
N VAL A 329 1.55 -2.07 -6.13
CA VAL A 329 0.77 -3.29 -6.24
C VAL A 329 0.82 -3.99 -4.89
N LEU A 330 -0.29 -4.56 -4.42
CA LEU A 330 -0.29 -5.43 -3.26
C LEU A 330 -0.19 -6.88 -3.75
N ILE A 331 0.74 -7.64 -3.20
CA ILE A 331 0.92 -9.07 -3.50
C ILE A 331 0.75 -9.93 -2.24
N ASP A 332 0.30 -11.17 -2.39
CA ASP A 332 0.25 -12.14 -1.29
C ASP A 332 1.64 -12.77 -1.02
N GLU A 333 1.71 -13.68 -0.04
CA GLU A 333 2.91 -14.45 0.30
C GLU A 333 3.48 -15.25 -0.88
N HIS A 334 2.65 -15.60 -1.87
CA HIS A 334 3.05 -16.33 -3.07
C HIS A 334 3.42 -15.42 -4.25
N GLY A 335 3.34 -14.10 -4.09
CA GLY A 335 3.65 -13.13 -5.13
C GLY A 335 2.50 -12.88 -6.12
N ASN A 336 1.28 -13.33 -5.83
CA ASN A 336 0.12 -13.02 -6.67
C ASN A 336 -0.41 -11.62 -6.33
N GLU A 337 -0.83 -10.85 -7.35
CA GLU A 337 -1.51 -9.58 -7.17
C GLU A 337 -2.85 -9.80 -6.44
N ILE A 338 -3.03 -9.13 -5.30
CA ILE A 338 -4.25 -9.10 -4.51
C ILE A 338 -4.88 -7.70 -4.44
N GLY A 339 -4.18 -6.69 -4.95
CA GLY A 339 -4.75 -5.37 -5.11
C GLY A 339 -3.80 -4.33 -5.69
N ARG A 340 -4.33 -3.13 -5.88
CA ARG A 340 -3.57 -1.96 -6.34
C ARG A 340 -3.93 -0.75 -5.51
N TRP A 341 -2.92 0.00 -5.11
CA TRP A 341 -3.06 1.21 -4.31
C TRP A 341 -2.56 2.41 -5.12
N PHE A 342 -3.51 3.31 -5.41
CA PHE A 342 -3.24 4.59 -6.04
C PHE A 342 -2.90 5.63 -4.97
N THR A 343 -1.82 6.36 -5.20
CA THR A 343 -1.26 7.38 -4.28
C THR A 343 -1.69 8.78 -4.74
N PRO A 344 -1.93 9.72 -3.80
CA PRO A 344 -2.28 11.11 -4.14
C PRO A 344 -1.03 11.87 -4.65
N HIS A 345 -1.22 13.02 -5.33
CA HIS A 345 -0.07 13.87 -5.66
C HIS A 345 0.61 14.39 -4.40
N HIS A 346 1.91 14.65 -4.54
CA HIS A 346 2.70 15.22 -3.48
C HIS A 346 2.12 16.57 -3.03
N ASN A 347 1.92 16.69 -1.72
CA ASN A 347 1.51 17.92 -1.09
C ASN A 347 2.22 18.06 0.26
N HIS A 348 2.98 19.15 0.39
CA HIS A 348 3.85 19.42 1.52
C HIS A 348 3.14 19.28 2.88
N TYR A 349 1.99 19.95 3.02
CA TYR A 349 1.18 19.91 4.24
C TYR A 349 0.54 18.54 4.49
N ASN A 350 0.06 17.87 3.43
CA ASN A 350 -0.54 16.55 3.61
C ASN A 350 0.50 15.53 4.11
N LEU A 351 1.74 15.60 3.60
CA LEU A 351 2.81 14.67 3.98
C LEU A 351 3.26 14.89 5.43
N SER A 352 3.28 16.14 5.91
CA SER A 352 3.60 16.44 7.31
C SER A 352 2.53 15.99 8.31
N VAL A 353 1.32 15.65 7.83
CA VAL A 353 0.21 15.17 8.66
C VAL A 353 0.05 13.65 8.57
N LEU A 354 0.29 13.09 7.39
CA LEU A 354 -0.05 11.73 7.04
C LEU A 354 1.02 11.11 6.16
N ASP A 355 1.51 9.95 6.56
CA ASP A 355 2.32 9.11 5.68
C ASP A 355 1.42 8.43 4.64
N TYR A 356 1.66 8.71 3.37
CA TYR A 356 0.89 8.13 2.25
C TYR A 356 1.80 7.68 1.10
N VAL A 357 3.12 7.80 1.27
CA VAL A 357 4.10 7.52 0.23
C VAL A 357 4.63 6.10 0.48
N PRO A 358 4.36 5.14 -0.42
CA PRO A 358 4.85 3.79 -0.20
C PRO A 358 6.36 3.72 -0.40
N GLN A 359 7.05 3.28 0.64
CA GLN A 359 8.50 3.18 0.72
C GLN A 359 9.10 2.49 -0.50
N GLU A 360 8.57 1.32 -0.84
CA GLU A 360 9.07 0.45 -1.91
C GLU A 360 9.04 1.12 -3.31
N THR A 361 8.36 2.26 -3.43
CA THR A 361 8.26 3.04 -4.67
C THR A 361 9.15 4.28 -4.69
N MET A 362 9.89 4.57 -3.61
CA MET A 362 10.69 5.78 -3.44
C MET A 362 12.05 5.67 -4.15
N PHE A 363 12.40 6.72 -4.90
CA PHE A 363 13.73 6.94 -5.45
C PHE A 363 14.12 8.40 -5.26
N TRP A 364 15.33 8.68 -4.81
CA TRP A 364 15.80 10.04 -4.55
C TRP A 364 17.24 10.25 -5.03
N ARG A 365 17.63 11.50 -5.24
CA ARG A 365 19.02 11.85 -5.55
C ARG A 365 19.88 11.85 -4.30
N LYS A 366 21.10 11.33 -4.43
CA LYS A 366 22.07 11.26 -3.33
C LYS A 366 22.34 12.60 -2.67
N ARG A 367 22.38 13.70 -3.42
CA ARG A 367 22.60 15.06 -2.87
C ARG A 367 21.68 15.44 -1.71
N PHE A 368 20.46 14.92 -1.68
CA PHE A 368 19.52 15.19 -0.59
C PHE A 368 19.69 14.27 0.60
N TYR A 369 20.06 13.01 0.37
CA TYR A 369 20.45 12.08 1.42
C TYR A 369 21.68 12.62 2.19
N ASP A 370 22.71 13.06 1.47
CA ASP A 370 23.91 13.65 2.05
C ASP A 370 23.60 14.94 2.82
N LYS A 371 22.76 15.82 2.24
CA LYS A 371 22.39 17.11 2.85
C LYS A 371 21.69 16.96 4.20
N ILE A 372 20.85 15.93 4.36
CA ILE A 372 20.05 15.73 5.58
C ILE A 372 20.70 14.77 6.59
N GLY A 373 21.88 14.23 6.28
CA GLY A 373 22.61 13.30 7.15
C GLY A 373 22.11 11.86 7.11
N GLY A 374 21.45 11.43 6.02
CA GLY A 374 21.00 10.05 5.83
C GLY A 374 19.76 9.64 6.64
N ILE A 375 19.55 8.35 6.85
CA ILE A 375 18.47 7.83 7.71
C ILE A 375 18.80 8.04 9.19
N ASP A 376 17.81 8.40 10.00
CA ASP A 376 17.95 8.48 11.46
C ASP A 376 17.79 7.08 12.07
N PRO A 377 18.84 6.49 12.67
CA PRO A 377 18.79 5.16 13.25
C PRO A 377 17.89 5.07 14.49
N GLY A 378 17.47 6.20 15.06
CA GLY A 378 16.55 6.26 16.21
C GLY A 378 15.09 6.00 15.86
N PHE A 379 14.74 5.86 14.58
CA PHE A 379 13.42 5.39 14.14
C PHE A 379 13.51 3.92 13.76
N HIS A 380 12.60 3.10 14.26
CA HIS A 380 12.50 1.70 13.92
C HIS A 380 11.22 1.37 13.16
N PHE A 381 10.24 2.27 13.07
CA PHE A 381 8.99 2.03 12.35
C PHE A 381 8.75 3.07 11.25
N ALA A 382 8.84 4.35 11.59
CA ALA A 382 8.51 5.47 10.71
C ALA A 382 9.76 6.12 10.07
N MET A 383 10.79 5.31 9.82
CA MET A 383 12.09 5.74 9.29
C MET A 383 12.02 6.29 7.86
N ASP A 384 11.17 5.72 7.02
CA ASP A 384 10.81 6.21 5.69
C ASP A 384 10.12 7.57 5.78
N TRP A 385 9.14 7.70 6.69
CA TRP A 385 8.41 8.94 6.86
C TRP A 385 9.30 10.05 7.42
N ASP A 386 10.19 9.72 8.37
CA ASP A 386 11.21 10.65 8.85
C ASP A 386 12.10 11.16 7.71
N LEU A 387 12.66 10.25 6.91
CA LEU A 387 13.51 10.57 5.76
C LEU A 387 12.76 11.47 4.77
N LEU A 388 11.51 11.12 4.43
CA LEU A 388 10.63 11.89 3.55
C LEU A 388 10.41 13.32 4.05
N LEU A 389 10.15 13.50 5.35
CA LEU A 389 9.93 14.81 5.93
C LEU A 389 11.19 15.66 5.89
N ARG A 390 12.36 15.09 6.21
CA ARG A 390 13.64 15.81 6.15
C ARG A 390 14.05 16.16 4.71
N ILE A 391 13.84 15.26 3.74
CA ILE A 391 14.02 15.55 2.31
C ILE A 391 13.12 16.72 1.92
N GLN A 392 11.85 16.69 2.28
CA GLN A 392 10.90 17.75 1.99
C GLN A 392 11.32 19.10 2.59
N GLU A 393 11.68 19.12 3.88
CA GLU A 393 12.09 20.34 4.62
C GLU A 393 13.39 20.94 4.10
N SER A 394 14.25 20.13 3.48
CA SER A 394 15.49 20.60 2.84
C SER A 394 15.28 21.38 1.53
N GLY A 395 14.04 21.47 1.04
CA GLY A 395 13.66 22.15 -0.19
C GLY A 395 13.65 21.27 -1.45
N ALA A 396 13.72 19.94 -1.30
CA ALA A 396 13.71 19.00 -2.42
C ALA A 396 12.42 19.09 -3.24
N VAL A 397 12.54 18.95 -4.56
CA VAL A 397 11.38 18.83 -5.44
C VAL A 397 10.92 17.38 -5.49
N ILE A 398 9.83 17.09 -4.78
CA ILE A 398 9.21 15.76 -4.73
C ILE A 398 8.05 15.65 -5.75
N LYS A 399 8.03 14.57 -6.54
CA LYS A 399 6.96 14.27 -7.50
C LYS A 399 6.38 12.88 -7.30
N ARG A 400 5.07 12.75 -7.46
CA ARG A 400 4.45 11.44 -7.69
C ARG A 400 4.46 11.16 -9.19
N VAL A 401 4.97 10.00 -9.59
CA VAL A 401 4.81 9.48 -10.96
C VAL A 401 3.54 8.64 -11.08
N PRO A 402 2.80 8.70 -12.21
CA PRO A 402 1.51 8.03 -12.36
C PRO A 402 1.61 6.55 -12.76
N TYR A 403 2.60 5.84 -12.22
CA TYR A 403 2.90 4.45 -12.57
C TYR A 403 3.07 3.60 -11.32
N PHE A 404 2.70 2.32 -11.43
CA PHE A 404 3.07 1.31 -10.45
C PHE A 404 4.58 1.02 -10.58
N LEU A 405 5.35 1.16 -9.50
CA LEU A 405 6.80 0.94 -9.53
C LEU A 405 7.24 -0.34 -8.82
N ALA A 406 6.52 -0.73 -7.78
CA ALA A 406 6.88 -1.85 -6.93
C ALA A 406 5.63 -2.55 -6.37
N CYS A 407 5.88 -3.72 -5.81
CA CYS A 407 4.92 -4.57 -5.16
C CYS A 407 5.25 -4.63 -3.67
N PHE A 408 4.25 -4.28 -2.85
CA PHE A 408 4.26 -4.47 -1.42
C PHE A 408 3.68 -5.84 -1.10
N ARG A 409 4.45 -6.70 -0.45
CA ARG A 409 3.91 -8.00 -0.01
C ARG A 409 2.92 -7.79 1.13
N VAL A 410 2.00 -8.70 1.32
CA VAL A 410 1.11 -8.71 2.49
C VAL A 410 1.29 -10.08 3.13
N HIS A 411 1.91 -10.08 4.30
CA HIS A 411 2.14 -11.27 5.10
C HIS A 411 2.05 -10.93 6.58
N THR A 412 1.98 -11.98 7.38
CA THR A 412 1.63 -11.86 8.79
C THR A 412 2.78 -11.38 9.67
N GLN A 413 4.00 -11.77 9.32
CA GLN A 413 5.23 -11.35 10.00
C GLN A 413 5.67 -9.91 9.67
N GLN A 414 4.85 -9.15 8.94
CA GLN A 414 5.20 -7.78 8.58
C GLN A 414 5.26 -6.88 9.79
N LYS A 415 6.34 -6.11 9.85
CA LYS A 415 6.59 -5.13 10.89
C LYS A 415 5.44 -4.13 11.02
N THR A 416 4.92 -3.65 9.90
CA THR A 416 3.78 -2.72 9.86
C THR A 416 2.54 -3.31 10.56
N ASN A 417 2.30 -4.61 10.46
CA ASN A 417 1.18 -5.26 11.13
C ASN A 417 1.45 -5.48 12.62
N ILE A 418 2.68 -5.90 12.97
CA ILE A 418 3.04 -6.28 14.35
C ILE A 418 3.23 -5.05 15.26
N GLN A 419 3.84 -3.97 14.75
CA GLN A 419 4.36 -2.88 15.56
C GLN A 419 3.57 -1.55 15.45
N MET A 420 2.55 -1.47 14.58
CA MET A 420 1.79 -0.22 14.37
C MET A 420 1.19 0.34 15.67
N SER A 421 0.57 -0.51 16.49
CA SER A 421 -0.09 -0.07 17.74
C SER A 421 0.87 0.13 18.91
N THR A 422 2.18 -0.09 18.72
CA THR A 422 3.19 0.06 19.76
C THR A 422 4.18 1.15 19.33
N ILE A 423 5.29 0.76 18.70
CA ILE A 423 6.36 1.67 18.27
C ILE A 423 5.85 2.62 17.17
N GLY A 424 5.02 2.11 16.24
CA GLY A 424 4.53 2.89 15.11
C GLY A 424 3.73 4.12 15.53
N GLU A 425 2.76 3.99 16.42
CA GLU A 425 1.97 5.12 16.91
C GLU A 425 2.83 6.18 17.63
N ILE A 426 3.80 5.74 18.44
CA ILE A 426 4.73 6.63 19.15
C ILE A 426 5.57 7.44 18.16
N GLU A 427 6.22 6.77 17.21
CA GLU A 427 7.08 7.42 16.23
C GLU A 427 6.30 8.33 15.27
N ILE A 428 5.14 7.88 14.80
CA ILE A 428 4.23 8.68 13.97
C ILE A 428 3.83 9.97 14.69
N ASN A 429 3.50 9.89 15.98
CA ASN A 429 3.12 11.07 16.76
C ASN A 429 4.33 11.99 17.01
N LYS A 430 5.51 11.43 17.30
CA LYS A 430 6.77 12.20 17.40
C LYS A 430 7.07 12.99 16.11
N LEU A 431 6.86 12.39 14.94
CA LEU A 431 7.04 13.07 13.66
C LEU A 431 6.02 14.19 13.43
N ARG A 432 4.74 13.96 13.77
CA ARG A 432 3.72 15.01 13.71
C ARG A 432 4.02 16.15 14.68
N GLU A 433 4.50 15.85 15.87
CA GLU A 433 4.92 16.83 16.86
C GLU A 433 6.07 17.69 16.33
N ARG A 434 7.09 17.07 15.73
CA ARG A 434 8.20 17.78 15.07
C ARG A 434 7.72 18.73 13.98
N SER A 435 6.85 18.27 13.08
CA SER A 435 6.43 19.09 11.93
C SER A 435 5.39 20.15 12.26
N HIS A 436 4.70 20.05 13.40
CA HIS A 436 3.55 20.92 13.71
C HIS A 436 3.50 21.46 15.15
N ASN A 437 4.52 21.22 15.97
CA ASN A 437 4.57 21.59 17.39
C ASN A 437 3.32 21.16 18.16
N GLY A 438 2.87 19.91 17.95
CA GLY A 438 1.70 19.32 18.63
C GLY A 438 0.32 19.81 18.15
N LYS A 439 0.23 20.62 17.08
CA LYS A 439 -1.02 21.27 16.66
C LYS A 439 -1.88 20.46 15.68
N VAL A 440 -1.54 19.20 15.39
CA VAL A 440 -2.34 18.38 14.46
C VAL A 440 -3.52 17.73 15.20
N SER A 441 -4.69 18.35 15.10
CA SER A 441 -5.91 17.71 15.63
C SER A 441 -6.34 16.49 14.81
N GLN A 442 -7.05 15.55 15.43
CA GLN A 442 -7.69 14.42 14.74
C GLN A 442 -8.59 14.86 13.57
N LYS A 443 -9.24 16.03 13.70
CA LYS A 443 -10.03 16.63 12.63
C LYS A 443 -9.18 17.02 11.41
N ASN A 444 -7.95 17.49 11.64
CA ASN A 444 -7.01 17.81 10.55
C ASN A 444 -6.55 16.54 9.86
N ILE A 445 -6.19 15.50 10.61
CA ILE A 445 -5.81 14.18 10.08
C ILE A 445 -6.94 13.63 9.20
N ALA A 446 -8.17 13.57 9.72
CA ALA A 446 -9.33 13.08 8.96
C ALA A 446 -9.60 13.89 7.68
N LYS A 447 -9.37 15.21 7.71
CA LYS A 447 -9.52 16.08 6.54
C LYS A 447 -8.46 15.80 5.47
N VAL A 448 -7.19 15.66 5.87
CA VAL A 448 -6.08 15.31 4.96
C VAL A 448 -6.32 13.94 4.35
N HIS A 449 -6.63 12.94 5.19
CA HIS A 449 -6.97 11.60 4.76
C HIS A 449 -8.10 11.61 3.73
N LYS A 450 -9.24 12.25 4.03
CA LYS A 450 -10.38 12.34 3.09
C LYS A 450 -9.99 12.95 1.75
N LYS A 451 -9.17 14.00 1.75
CA LYS A 451 -8.69 14.66 0.52
C LYS A 451 -7.82 13.71 -0.30
N ASN A 452 -6.85 13.03 0.33
CA ASN A 452 -5.95 12.09 -0.31
C ASN A 452 -6.70 10.88 -0.88
N SER A 453 -7.67 10.32 -0.14
CA SER A 453 -8.49 9.21 -0.62
C SER A 453 -9.35 9.60 -1.83
N ILE A 454 -9.93 10.81 -1.84
CA ILE A 454 -10.67 11.32 -3.00
C ILE A 454 -9.74 11.39 -4.20
N GLU A 455 -8.58 12.05 -4.06
CA GLU A 455 -7.62 12.20 -5.16
C GLU A 455 -7.13 10.86 -5.72
N SER A 456 -6.85 9.91 -4.84
CA SER A 456 -6.46 8.55 -5.23
C SER A 456 -7.58 7.81 -5.97
N ALA A 457 -8.84 8.00 -5.57
CA ALA A 457 -9.98 7.44 -6.28
C ALA A 457 -10.16 8.06 -7.68
N ILE A 458 -9.95 9.37 -7.82
CA ILE A 458 -9.93 10.04 -9.13
C ILE A 458 -8.83 9.43 -10.00
N THR A 459 -7.63 9.28 -9.45
CA THR A 459 -6.47 8.69 -10.14
C THR A 459 -6.78 7.29 -10.65
N SER A 460 -7.36 6.44 -9.80
CA SER A 460 -7.80 5.09 -10.17
C SER A 460 -8.85 5.09 -11.30
N LEU A 461 -9.86 5.96 -11.22
CA LEU A 461 -10.91 6.08 -12.23
C LEU A 461 -10.38 6.55 -13.59
N LEU A 462 -9.35 7.40 -13.59
CA LEU A 462 -8.68 7.89 -14.79
C LEU A 462 -7.74 6.81 -15.35
N PHE A 463 -7.01 6.10 -14.49
CA PHE A 463 -6.15 4.99 -14.88
C PHE A 463 -6.93 3.89 -15.60
N GLY A 464 -8.12 3.53 -15.10
CA GLY A 464 -9.01 2.55 -15.75
C GLY A 464 -9.52 2.99 -17.14
N ARG A 465 -9.31 4.26 -17.51
CA ARG A 465 -9.63 4.82 -18.84
C ARG A 465 -8.38 5.06 -19.69
N GLY A 466 -7.24 4.51 -19.29
CA GLY A 466 -5.96 4.72 -19.97
C GLY A 466 -5.34 6.10 -19.72
N ILE A 467 -5.83 6.86 -18.74
CA ILE A 467 -5.26 8.17 -18.39
C ILE A 467 -4.34 8.02 -17.18
N ARG A 468 -3.08 8.33 -17.41
CA ARG A 468 -2.08 8.51 -16.37
C ARG A 468 -2.25 9.92 -15.80
N PHE A 469 -2.97 9.99 -14.68
CA PHE A 469 -3.26 11.23 -13.95
C PHE A 469 -2.32 11.38 -12.78
#